data_AF-A0A6N2KDP5-F1
#
_entry.id   AF-A0A6N2KDP5-F1
#
_cell.length_a   1.000
_cell.length_b   1.000
_cell.length_c   1.000
_cell.angle_alpha   90.00
_cell.angle_beta   90.00
_cell.angle_gamma   90.00
#
_symmetry.space_group_name_H-M   'P 1'
#
loop_
_entity.id
_entity.type
_entity.pdbx_description
1 polymer ?
#
loop_
_entity_poly.entity_id
_entity_poly.type
_entity_poly.pdbx_seq_one_letter_code
_entity_poly.pdbx_strand_id
1 'polypeptide(L)'
;MLLAGIRLDVNSFHCLLRSCGGAMDLVRGGEVHAHVVRFGFEMDVDVVNALITMYIKCADIVSARMLFDKMPNRDRISWNAMISGYFDNMECLMLELSIDPDLMTLTSVISA
;
A
#
# COMPACT_ATOMS: atom_id res chain seq x y z
N MET A 1 -4.04 -0.90 -23.34
CA MET A 1 -5.37 -0.62 -23.92
C MET A 1 -6.44 -0.90 -22.85
N LEU A 2 -6.88 0.12 -22.11
CA LEU A 2 -8.18 0.11 -21.44
C LEU A 2 -9.12 0.99 -22.29
N LEU A 3 -9.54 0.42 -23.41
CA LEU A 3 -10.53 1.00 -24.31
C LEU A 3 -11.91 0.59 -23.81
N ALA A 4 -12.69 1.58 -23.35
CA ALA A 4 -14.15 1.72 -23.52
C ALA A 4 -14.78 2.40 -22.30
N GLY A 5 -14.89 3.72 -22.31
CA GLY A 5 -15.97 4.46 -21.64
C GLY A 5 -16.12 4.37 -20.11
N ILE A 6 -15.30 3.61 -19.38
CA ILE A 6 -15.37 3.55 -17.92
C ILE A 6 -14.77 4.84 -17.37
N ARG A 7 -15.62 5.67 -16.76
CA ARG A 7 -15.16 6.79 -15.95
C ARG A 7 -14.50 6.17 -14.72
N LEU A 8 -13.17 6.23 -14.64
CA LEU A 8 -12.45 5.74 -13.47
C LEU A 8 -12.91 6.54 -12.25
N ASP A 9 -13.42 5.83 -11.28
CA ASP A 9 -13.83 6.32 -9.97
C ASP A 9 -13.00 5.63 -8.87
N VAL A 10 -13.20 6.05 -7.62
CA VAL A 10 -12.48 5.51 -6.46
C VAL A 10 -12.57 3.97 -6.39
N ASN A 11 -13.76 3.41 -6.69
CA ASN A 11 -13.99 1.97 -6.67
C ASN A 11 -13.20 1.22 -7.76
N SER A 12 -13.10 1.81 -8.96
CA SER A 12 -12.32 1.25 -10.06
C SER A 12 -10.84 1.14 -9.69
N PHE A 13 -10.27 2.19 -9.09
CA PHE A 13 -8.89 2.16 -8.60
C PHE A 13 -8.71 1.14 -7.47
N HIS A 14 -9.65 1.07 -6.52
CA HIS A 14 -9.63 0.08 -5.46
C HIS A 14 -9.54 -1.36 -5.99
N CYS A 15 -10.38 -1.71 -6.96
CA CYS A 15 -10.37 -3.04 -7.57
C CYS A 15 -9.05 -3.35 -8.28
N LEU A 16 -8.56 -2.40 -9.09
CA LEU A 16 -7.30 -2.56 -9.84
C LEU A 16 -6.10 -2.71 -8.89
N LEU A 17 -5.99 -1.83 -7.88
CA LEU A 17 -4.91 -1.85 -6.91
C LEU A 17 -4.95 -3.10 -6.03
N ARG A 18 -6.14 -3.54 -5.62
CA ARG A 18 -6.30 -4.81 -4.91
C ARG A 18 -5.83 -5.99 -5.75
N SER A 19 -6.17 -6.01 -7.04
CA SER A 19 -5.73 -7.07 -7.94
C SER A 19 -4.21 -7.06 -8.14
N CYS A 20 -3.61 -5.88 -8.30
CA CYS A 20 -2.16 -5.74 -8.45
C CYS A 20 -1.44 -6.20 -7.19
N GLY A 21 -1.88 -5.75 -6.01
CA GLY A 21 -1.30 -6.16 -4.73
C GLY A 21 -1.51 -7.65 -4.44
N GLY A 22 -2.65 -8.23 -4.82
CA GLY A 22 -2.89 -9.67 -4.68
C GLY A 22 -2.01 -10.53 -5.59
N ALA A 23 -1.63 -10.01 -6.76
CA ALA A 23 -0.73 -10.67 -7.71
C ALA A 23 0.75 -10.29 -7.49
N MET A 24 1.05 -9.40 -6.54
CA MET A 24 2.37 -8.80 -6.34
C MET A 24 2.96 -8.17 -7.62
N ASP A 25 2.10 -7.63 -8.49
CA ASP A 25 2.46 -7.08 -9.80
C ASP A 25 2.75 -5.58 -9.67
N LEU A 26 3.99 -5.25 -9.25
CA LEU A 26 4.44 -3.88 -9.05
C LEU A 26 4.40 -3.05 -10.34
N VAL A 27 4.65 -3.68 -11.50
CA VAL A 27 4.66 -3.00 -12.81
C VAL A 27 3.27 -2.47 -13.13
N ARG A 28 2.25 -3.35 -13.09
CA ARG A 28 0.86 -2.91 -13.31
C ARG A 28 0.35 -1.99 -12.20
N GLY A 29 0.77 -2.23 -10.95
CA GLY A 29 0.48 -1.33 -9.84
C GLY A 29 0.95 0.11 -10.09
N GLY A 30 2.17 0.25 -10.62
CA GLY A 30 2.74 1.54 -11.04
C GLY A 30 1.99 2.19 -12.20
N GLU A 31 1.54 1.41 -13.19
CA GLU A 31 0.68 1.93 -14.25
C GLU A 31 -0.64 2.48 -13.70
N VAL A 32 -1.28 1.76 -12.78
CA VAL A 32 -2.52 2.21 -12.12
C VAL A 32 -2.28 3.47 -11.30
N HIS A 33 -1.16 3.55 -10.57
CA HIS A 33 -0.77 4.76 -9.85
C HIS A 33 -0.59 5.96 -10.79
N ALA A 34 0.04 5.78 -11.96
CA ALA A 34 0.12 6.84 -12.96
C ALA A 34 -1.26 7.32 -13.42
N HIS A 35 -2.25 6.42 -13.52
CA HIS A 35 -3.64 6.81 -13.82
C HIS A 35 -4.28 7.57 -12.65
N VAL A 36 -4.06 7.16 -11.40
CA VAL A 36 -4.55 7.90 -10.20
C VAL A 36 -4.13 9.37 -10.27
N VAL A 37 -2.83 9.62 -10.50
CA VAL A 37 -2.28 10.98 -10.62
C VAL A 37 -2.85 11.71 -11.84
N ARG A 38 -2.94 11.03 -12.98
CA ARG A 38 -3.47 11.63 -14.22
C ARG A 38 -4.92 12.10 -14.08
N PHE A 39 -5.73 11.41 -13.28
CA PHE A 39 -7.15 11.72 -13.09
C PHE A 39 -7.44 12.56 -11.84
N GLY A 40 -6.42 12.98 -11.08
CA GLY A 40 -6.59 13.89 -9.94
C GLY A 40 -7.00 13.21 -8.63
N PHE A 41 -6.76 11.90 -8.48
CA PHE A 41 -7.11 11.13 -7.29
C PHE A 41 -5.94 10.95 -6.32
N GLU A 42 -4.79 11.56 -6.57
CA GLU A 42 -3.58 11.43 -5.76
C GLU A 42 -3.69 12.04 -4.35
N MET A 43 -4.77 12.78 -4.08
CA MET A 43 -5.08 13.36 -2.76
C MET A 43 -6.31 12.71 -2.11
N ASP A 44 -6.96 11.75 -2.80
CA ASP A 44 -8.10 11.03 -2.26
C ASP A 44 -7.62 9.99 -1.25
N VAL A 45 -8.08 10.12 0.00
CA VAL A 45 -7.58 9.31 1.12
C VAL A 45 -7.81 7.82 0.88
N ASP A 46 -8.95 7.44 0.32
CA ASP A 46 -9.30 6.05 0.06
C ASP A 46 -8.41 5.47 -1.04
N VAL A 47 -8.25 6.19 -2.15
CA VAL A 47 -7.38 5.76 -3.26
C VAL A 47 -5.92 5.68 -2.84
N VAL A 48 -5.42 6.63 -2.07
CA VAL A 48 -4.03 6.62 -1.59
C VAL A 48 -3.79 5.51 -0.57
N ASN A 49 -4.75 5.22 0.31
CA ASN A 49 -4.69 4.06 1.21
C ASN A 49 -4.62 2.73 0.43
N ALA A 50 -5.36 2.61 -0.67
CA ALA A 50 -5.29 1.45 -1.56
C ALA A 50 -3.91 1.35 -2.26
N LEU A 51 -3.32 2.47 -2.67
CA LEU A 51 -1.98 2.51 -3.25
C LEU A 51 -0.92 2.07 -2.23
N ILE A 52 -0.97 2.61 -1.01
CA ILE A 52 -0.07 2.23 0.10
C ILE A 52 -0.12 0.72 0.32
N THR A 53 -1.33 0.16 0.43
CA THR A 53 -1.53 -1.29 0.62
C THR A 53 -0.97 -2.11 -0.55
N MET A 54 -1.15 -1.64 -1.79
CA MET A 54 -0.62 -2.31 -2.98
C MET A 54 0.91 -2.33 -2.98
N TYR A 55 1.55 -1.20 -2.69
CA TYR A 55 3.02 -1.10 -2.62
C TYR A 55 3.61 -1.96 -1.50
N ILE A 56 2.98 -1.98 -0.32
CA ILE A 56 3.36 -2.87 0.80
C ILE A 56 3.35 -4.33 0.35
N LYS A 57 2.27 -4.77 -0.31
CA LYS A 57 2.13 -6.16 -0.79
C LYS A 57 3.13 -6.52 -1.88
N CYS A 58 3.62 -5.53 -2.62
CA CYS A 58 4.67 -5.70 -3.62
C CYS A 58 6.08 -5.53 -3.04
N ALA A 59 6.22 -5.58 -1.70
CA ALA A 59 7.49 -5.41 -0.97
C ALA A 59 8.21 -4.07 -1.22
N ASP A 60 7.49 -3.04 -1.66
CA ASP A 60 8.01 -1.68 -1.85
C ASP A 60 7.47 -0.75 -0.76
N ILE A 61 7.92 -1.01 0.48
CA ILE A 61 7.55 -0.20 1.65
C ILE A 61 8.03 1.25 1.53
N VAL A 62 9.09 1.50 0.75
CA VAL A 62 9.65 2.84 0.54
C VAL A 62 8.66 3.70 -0.23
N SER A 63 8.12 3.21 -1.35
CA SER A 63 7.08 3.93 -2.10
C SER A 63 5.80 4.11 -1.29
N ALA A 64 5.39 3.09 -0.53
CA ALA A 64 4.26 3.18 0.38
C ALA A 64 4.45 4.31 1.41
N ARG A 65 5.63 4.39 2.02
CA ARG A 65 5.98 5.45 2.97
C ARG A 65 5.98 6.84 2.33
N MET A 66 6.53 6.97 1.12
CA MET A 66 6.53 8.24 0.40
C MET A 66 5.12 8.75 0.09
N LEU A 67 4.19 7.85 -0.24
CA LEU A 67 2.77 8.21 -0.40
C LEU A 67 2.16 8.67 0.91
N PHE A 68 2.37 7.89 1.98
CA PHE A 68 1.87 8.22 3.30
C PHE A 68 2.36 9.59 3.79
N ASP A 69 3.63 9.94 3.55
CA ASP A 69 4.19 11.25 3.94
C ASP A 69 3.60 12.42 3.16
N LYS A 70 3.18 12.19 1.91
CA LYS A 70 2.57 13.21 1.05
C LYS A 70 1.08 13.46 1.34
N MET A 71 0.40 12.55 2.06
CA MET A 71 -1.01 12.72 2.39
C MET A 71 -1.24 13.95 3.28
N PRO A 72 -2.11 14.89 2.89
CA PRO A 72 -2.44 16.05 3.72
C PRO A 72 -3.29 15.66 4.93
N ASN A 73 -4.18 14.68 4.74
CA ASN A 73 -5.07 14.13 5.76
C ASN A 73 -4.87 12.62 5.80
N ARG A 74 -4.74 12.08 7.02
CA ARG A 74 -4.55 10.65 7.27
C ARG A 74 -5.63 10.18 8.21
N ASP A 75 -6.24 9.05 7.89
CA ASP A 75 -7.25 8.45 8.73
C ASP A 75 -6.68 7.22 9.46
N ARG A 76 -7.52 6.57 10.27
CA ARG A 76 -7.13 5.35 11.00
C ARG A 76 -6.68 4.24 10.03
N ILE A 77 -7.24 4.19 8.83
CA ILE A 77 -6.89 3.19 7.82
C ILE A 77 -5.46 3.45 7.30
N SER A 78 -5.08 4.70 7.03
CA SER A 78 -3.73 5.07 6.61
C SER A 78 -2.66 4.59 7.61
N TRP A 79 -2.88 4.86 8.90
CA TRP A 79 -1.94 4.48 9.95
C TRP A 79 -1.85 2.97 10.13
N ASN A 80 -3.00 2.29 10.17
CA ASN A 80 -3.04 0.83 10.29
C ASN A 80 -2.34 0.16 9.12
N ALA A 81 -2.56 0.64 7.89
CA ALA A 81 -1.92 0.08 6.70
C ALA A 81 -0.39 0.18 6.79
N MET A 82 0.16 1.33 7.20
CA MET A 82 1.61 1.48 7.34
C MET A 82 2.20 0.61 8.47
N ILE A 83 1.54 0.57 9.63
CA ILE A 83 2.00 -0.26 10.76
C ILE A 83 2.02 -1.74 10.36
N SER A 84 0.93 -2.24 9.77
CA SER A 84 0.87 -3.61 9.26
C SER A 84 1.94 -3.85 8.19
N GLY A 85 2.16 -2.91 7.27
CA GLY A 85 3.18 -3.06 6.24
C GLY A 85 4.62 -3.13 6.77
N TYR A 86 4.94 -2.37 7.83
CA TYR A 86 6.24 -2.49 8.51
C TYR A 86 6.37 -3.82 9.23
N PHE A 87 5.30 -4.30 9.87
CA PHE A 87 5.30 -5.59 10.52
C PHE A 87 5.54 -6.74 9.52
N ASP A 88 4.77 -6.76 8.43
CA ASP A 88 4.88 -7.77 7.37
C ASP A 88 6.28 -7.75 6.70
N ASN A 89 6.84 -6.56 6.45
CA ASN A 89 8.20 -6.45 5.92
C ASN A 89 9.27 -6.85 6.92
N MET A 90 9.08 -6.54 8.21
CA MET A 90 10.00 -6.94 9.27
C MET A 90 9.98 -8.46 9.47
N GLU A 91 8.79 -9.08 9.45
CA GLU A 91 8.64 -10.55 9.46
C GLU A 91 9.32 -11.18 8.25
N CYS A 92 9.12 -10.61 7.05
CA CYS A 92 9.79 -11.06 5.82
C CYS A 92 11.34 -10.98 5.94
N LEU A 93 11.86 -9.86 6.45
CA LEU A 93 13.30 -9.67 6.67
C LEU A 93 13.85 -10.64 7.74
N MET A 94 13.08 -10.90 8.81
CA MET A 94 13.47 -11.87 9.84
C MET A 94 13.51 -13.30 9.29
N LEU A 95 12.58 -13.68 8.41
CA LEU A 95 12.60 -14.97 7.71
C LEU A 95 13.83 -15.09 6.80
N GLU A 96 14.18 -14.05 6.04
CA GLU A 96 15.38 -14.03 5.21
C GLU A 96 16.67 -14.17 6.03
N LEU A 97 16.71 -13.56 7.21
CA LEU A 97 17.87 -13.59 8.11
C LEU A 97 17.88 -14.77 9.09
N SER A 98 16.84 -15.63 9.06
CA SER A 98 16.66 -16.74 10.03
C SER A 98 16.71 -16.28 11.49
N ILE A 99 16.16 -15.10 11.78
CA ILE A 99 16.07 -14.53 13.14
C ILE A 99 14.70 -14.91 13.71
N ASP A 100 14.68 -15.59 14.87
CA ASP A 100 13.45 -15.98 15.55
C ASP A 100 12.85 -14.76 16.30
N PRO A 101 11.61 -14.33 16.00
CA PRO A 101 11.02 -13.17 16.65
C PRO A 101 10.73 -13.47 18.13
N ASP A 102 11.34 -12.69 19.03
CA ASP A 102 11.00 -12.77 20.45
C ASP A 102 9.68 -12.03 20.77
N LEU A 103 9.03 -12.46 21.86
CA LEU A 103 7.75 -11.92 22.35
C LEU A 103 7.79 -10.38 22.59
N MET A 104 8.98 -9.82 22.76
CA MET A 104 9.20 -8.40 23.03
C MET A 104 9.03 -7.56 21.76
N THR A 105 9.51 -8.06 20.62
CA THR A 105 9.40 -7.39 19.32
C THR A 105 7.95 -7.31 18.84
N LEU A 106 7.16 -8.35 19.13
CA LEU A 106 5.72 -8.40 18.81
C LEU A 106 4.89 -7.45 19.68
N THR A 107 5.23 -7.31 20.97
CA THR A 107 4.44 -6.50 21.90
C THR A 107 4.71 -4.99 21.76
N SER A 108 5.91 -4.57 21.37
CA SER A 108 6.23 -3.15 21.16
C SER A 108 5.46 -2.51 19.99
N VAL A 109 5.06 -3.31 19.00
CA VAL A 109 4.33 -2.82 17.82
C VAL A 109 2.82 -2.75 18.06
N ILE A 110 2.28 -3.65 18.89
CA ILE A 110 0.83 -3.72 19.19
C ILE A 110 0.44 -2.77 20.34
N SER A 111 1.40 -2.30 21.13
CA SER A 111 1.17 -1.41 22.28
C SER A 111 1.37 0.09 22.03
N ALA A 112 1.63 0.50 20.78
CA ALA A 112 1.75 1.91 20.36
C ALA A 112 0.48 2.40 19.65
#